data_AF-A0A0G4IYI7-F1
#
_entry.id   AF-A0A0G4IYI7-F1
#
_cell.length_a   1.000
_cell.length_b   1.000
_cell.length_c   1.000
_cell.angle_alpha   90.00
_cell.angle_beta   90.00
_cell.angle_gamma   90.00
#
_symmetry.space_group_name_H-M   'P 1'
#
loop_
_entity.id
_entity.type
_entity.pdbx_description
1 polymer ?
#
loop_
_entity_poly.entity_id
_entity_poly.type
_entity_poly.pdbx_seq_one_letter_code
_entity_poly.pdbx_strand_id
1 'polypeptide(L)'
;MANQRFSWHKFVEGLKKRSHIYLILLIEISTCLAMAIVIGVGGWLSTPNISRGVCQFFITVLSGWGFTCDILAALLWGQALKQSAPEMPISWLGRALDQYHVLRYVLYLVPLALDTATSVAWVYAPHRPGLLLNLTPVLIFFLQLVVGSNFLVQSVRFQTHAKLIEEQARKTRSATSGPSMDMFLSRLSKWTFCLALAKLLHIAVLPIGATMFLFTHIGWALFWSVEMTTRSLTSLCHIMMAKPKPFRPAIVTTKDVMVQNANAT
;
A
#
# COMPACT_ATOMS: atom_id res chain seq x y z
N MET A 1 -31.83 16.95 -25.19
CA MET A 1 -31.13 17.38 -23.95
C MET A 1 -31.08 16.18 -23.01
N ALA A 2 -29.92 15.52 -22.92
CA ALA A 2 -29.76 14.32 -22.08
C ALA A 2 -29.58 14.74 -20.61
N ASN A 3 -30.52 14.32 -19.78
CA ASN A 3 -30.59 14.65 -18.36
C ASN A 3 -29.44 13.94 -17.61
N GLN A 4 -28.33 14.65 -17.32
CA GLN A 4 -27.27 14.18 -16.44
C GLN A 4 -27.83 14.10 -15.00
N ARG A 5 -28.51 12.99 -14.67
CA ARG A 5 -28.83 12.68 -13.28
C ARG A 5 -27.53 12.50 -12.51
N PHE A 6 -27.17 13.54 -11.75
CA PHE A 6 -26.10 13.51 -10.76
C PHE A 6 -26.39 12.35 -9.79
N SER A 7 -25.64 11.26 -9.92
CA SER A 7 -25.81 10.08 -9.09
C SER A 7 -25.06 10.29 -7.78
N TRP A 8 -25.80 10.67 -6.74
CA TRP A 8 -25.30 10.85 -5.37
C TRP A 8 -24.47 9.65 -4.87
N HIS A 9 -24.81 8.43 -5.29
CA HIS A 9 -24.01 7.23 -4.99
C HIS A 9 -22.58 7.32 -5.54
N LYS A 10 -22.41 7.75 -6.81
CA LYS A 10 -21.08 7.93 -7.42
C LYS A 10 -20.27 9.03 -6.73
N PHE A 11 -20.94 10.08 -6.23
CA PHE A 11 -20.29 11.16 -5.49
C PHE A 11 -19.79 10.70 -4.11
N VAL A 12 -20.63 9.98 -3.35
CA VAL A 12 -20.27 9.43 -2.04
C VAL A 12 -19.18 8.37 -2.15
N GLU A 13 -19.23 7.51 -3.17
CA GLU A 13 -18.16 6.55 -3.45
C GLU A 13 -16.85 7.23 -3.84
N GLY A 14 -16.92 8.31 -4.64
CA GLY A 14 -15.76 9.14 -4.97
C GLY A 14 -15.12 9.80 -3.75
N LEU A 15 -15.93 10.30 -2.81
CA LEU A 15 -15.49 10.86 -1.54
C LEU A 15 -14.83 9.82 -0.63
N LYS A 16 -15.45 8.64 -0.49
CA LYS A 16 -14.87 7.53 0.29
C LYS A 16 -13.53 7.10 -0.29
N LYS A 17 -13.42 6.94 -1.62
CA LYS A 17 -12.17 6.54 -2.28
C LYS A 17 -11.05 7.57 -2.09
N ARG A 18 -11.38 8.87 -2.14
CA ARG A 18 -10.43 9.96 -1.85
C ARG A 18 -10.02 9.96 -0.38
N SER A 19 -10.94 9.72 0.55
CA SER A 19 -10.66 9.68 1.99
C SER A 19 -9.62 8.61 2.37
N HIS A 20 -9.68 7.41 1.79
CA HIS A 20 -8.70 6.35 2.07
C HIS A 20 -7.30 6.72 1.58
N ILE A 21 -7.19 7.37 0.42
CA ILE A 21 -5.90 7.83 -0.13
C ILE A 21 -5.26 8.86 0.80
N TYR A 22 -6.01 9.88 1.24
CA TYR A 22 -5.49 10.89 2.14
C TYR A 22 -5.09 10.30 3.50
N LEU A 23 -5.84 9.31 3.99
CA LEU A 23 -5.51 8.60 5.23
C LEU A 23 -4.18 7.85 5.10
N ILE A 24 -3.98 7.08 4.04
CA ILE A 24 -2.71 6.38 3.78
C ILE A 24 -1.55 7.38 3.74
N LEU A 25 -1.70 8.47 2.97
CA LEU A 25 -0.64 9.48 2.83
C LEU A 25 -0.31 10.17 4.16
N LEU A 26 -1.32 10.49 4.97
CA LEU A 26 -1.14 11.10 6.28
C LEU A 26 -0.39 10.17 7.23
N ILE A 27 -0.75 8.88 7.25
CA ILE A 27 -0.08 7.86 8.05
C ILE A 27 1.37 7.68 7.59
N GLU A 28 1.62 7.56 6.29
CA GLU A 28 2.97 7.40 5.75
C GLU A 28 3.86 8.61 6.07
N ILE A 29 3.38 9.84 5.86
CA ILE A 29 4.16 11.05 6.16
C ILE A 29 4.49 11.14 7.66
N SER A 30 3.49 10.95 8.52
CA SER A 30 3.67 11.07 9.97
C SER A 30 4.62 9.98 10.51
N THR A 31 4.43 8.72 10.10
CA THR A 31 5.26 7.60 10.57
C THR A 31 6.69 7.69 10.03
N CYS A 32 6.89 8.03 8.74
CA CYS A 32 8.23 8.19 8.17
C CYS A 32 8.98 9.38 8.79
N LEU A 33 8.32 10.51 9.03
CA LEU A 33 8.94 11.67 9.66
C LEU A 33 9.38 11.34 11.10
N ALA A 34 8.50 10.69 11.87
CA ALA A 34 8.82 10.27 13.23
C ALA A 34 10.03 9.31 13.26
N MET A 35 10.05 8.30 12.37
CA MET A 35 11.18 7.36 12.26
C MET A 35 12.48 8.04 11.86
N ALA A 36 12.44 8.97 10.89
CA ALA A 36 13.61 9.69 10.43
C ALA A 36 14.26 10.52 11.54
N ILE A 37 13.43 11.19 12.37
CA ILE A 37 13.92 11.94 13.54
C ILE A 37 14.60 11.00 14.54
N VAL A 38 13.94 9.88 14.87
CA VAL A 38 14.43 8.96 15.89
C VAL A 38 15.74 8.29 15.47
N ILE A 39 15.85 7.86 14.21
CA ILE A 39 17.06 7.22 13.70
C ILE A 39 18.18 8.24 13.48
N GLY A 40 17.86 9.42 12.95
CA GLY A 40 18.84 10.48 12.72
C GLY A 40 19.48 10.96 14.02
N VAL A 41 18.67 11.17 15.06
CA VAL A 41 19.14 11.72 16.33
C VAL A 41 19.58 10.62 17.31
N GLY A 42 19.03 9.41 17.23
CA GLY A 42 19.26 8.29 18.16
C GLY A 42 20.03 7.10 17.58
N GLY A 43 20.58 7.22 16.36
CA GLY A 43 21.35 6.17 15.70
C GLY A 43 22.62 5.75 16.45
N TRP A 44 23.25 4.65 16.01
CA TRP A 44 24.40 4.03 16.69
C TRP A 44 25.59 4.98 16.93
N LEU A 45 25.79 5.96 16.04
CA LEU A 45 26.83 6.99 16.14
C LEU A 45 26.30 8.36 16.58
N SER A 46 24.99 8.47 16.82
CA SER A 46 24.37 9.74 17.22
C SER A 46 24.54 9.97 18.72
N THR A 47 24.52 11.24 19.13
CA THR A 47 24.64 11.64 20.53
C THR A 47 23.52 11.03 21.38
N PRO A 48 23.74 10.74 22.67
CA PRO A 48 22.73 10.19 23.58
C PRO A 48 21.67 11.24 23.99
N ASN A 49 21.20 12.04 23.04
CA ASN A 49 20.22 13.11 23.25
C ASN A 49 18.79 12.58 23.26
N ILE A 50 18.55 11.36 22.77
CA ILE A 50 17.24 10.71 22.83
C ILE A 50 17.18 9.76 24.03
N SER A 51 16.09 9.88 24.80
CA SER A 51 15.82 8.96 25.90
C SER A 51 15.65 7.53 25.38
N ARG A 52 16.18 6.55 26.12
CA ARG A 52 16.08 5.12 25.79
C ARG A 52 14.64 4.68 25.50
N GLY A 53 13.67 5.23 26.23
CA GLY A 53 12.25 4.95 26.04
C GLY A 53 11.77 5.32 24.62
N VAL A 54 12.18 6.47 24.09
CA VAL A 54 11.82 6.87 22.72
C VAL A 54 12.40 5.90 21.70
N CYS A 55 13.68 5.51 21.82
CA CYS A 55 14.25 4.50 20.92
C CYS A 55 13.51 3.16 20.99
N GLN A 56 13.08 2.76 22.19
CA GLN A 56 12.33 1.52 22.41
C GLN A 56 10.89 1.59 21.86
N PHE A 57 10.25 2.75 21.90
CA PHE A 57 8.91 2.94 21.31
C PHE A 57 8.92 2.65 19.79
N PHE A 58 9.95 3.14 19.10
CA PHE A 58 10.07 3.02 17.65
C PHE A 58 10.78 1.74 17.18
N ILE A 59 11.06 0.80 18.09
CA ILE A 59 11.80 -0.42 17.76
C ILE A 59 11.05 -1.32 16.78
N THR A 60 9.71 -1.27 16.80
CA THR A 60 8.84 -2.00 15.86
C THR A 60 8.62 -1.25 14.55
N VAL A 61 9.27 -0.10 14.36
CA VAL A 61 9.20 0.74 13.14
C VAL A 61 7.77 1.17 12.80
N LEU A 62 6.88 1.17 13.80
CA LEU A 62 5.45 1.38 13.60
C LEU A 62 4.86 0.43 12.54
N SER A 63 5.33 -0.82 12.54
CA SER A 63 4.96 -1.84 11.55
C SER A 63 3.45 -2.09 11.44
N GLY A 64 2.68 -1.91 12.52
CA GLY A 64 1.22 -2.00 12.52
C GLY A 64 0.55 -0.85 11.76
N TRP A 65 1.16 0.34 11.80
CA TRP A 65 0.72 1.49 10.99
C TRP A 65 1.01 1.24 9.51
N GLY A 66 2.18 0.71 9.18
CA GLY A 66 2.50 0.29 7.82
C GLY A 66 1.56 -0.79 7.28
N PHE A 67 1.24 -1.78 8.12
CA PHE A 67 0.29 -2.84 7.78
C PHE A 67 -1.11 -2.30 7.48
N THR A 68 -1.57 -1.31 8.28
CA THR A 68 -2.84 -0.62 8.04
C THR A 68 -2.88 0.02 6.66
N CYS A 69 -1.80 0.70 6.25
CA CYS A 69 -1.68 1.27 4.91
C CYS A 69 -1.79 0.18 3.82
N ASP A 70 -1.17 -0.98 4.02
CA ASP A 70 -1.24 -2.10 3.06
C ASP A 70 -2.66 -2.62 2.89
N ILE A 71 -3.39 -2.80 4.00
CA ILE A 71 -4.80 -3.25 3.95
C ILE A 71 -5.67 -2.22 3.23
N LEU A 72 -5.51 -0.94 3.53
CA LEU A 72 -6.25 0.14 2.85
C LEU A 72 -5.90 0.19 1.36
N ALA A 73 -4.64 -0.01 0.99
CA ALA A 73 -4.19 -0.13 -0.39
C ALA A 73 -4.79 -1.37 -1.07
N ALA A 74 -4.92 -2.49 -0.36
CA ALA A 74 -5.55 -3.71 -0.85
C ALA A 74 -7.02 -3.49 -1.19
N LEU A 75 -7.74 -2.79 -0.32
CA LEU A 75 -9.14 -2.43 -0.54
C LEU A 75 -9.28 -1.50 -1.74
N LEU A 76 -8.40 -0.51 -1.88
CA LEU A 76 -8.39 0.41 -3.02
C LEU A 76 -8.12 -0.35 -4.33
N TRP A 77 -7.15 -1.25 -4.33
CA TRP A 77 -6.83 -2.13 -5.46
C TRP A 77 -8.02 -3.02 -5.84
N GLY A 78 -8.62 -3.71 -4.87
CA GLY A 78 -9.76 -4.59 -5.09
C GLY A 78 -10.97 -3.84 -5.69
N GLN A 79 -11.24 -2.63 -5.21
CA GLN A 79 -12.29 -1.78 -5.78
C GLN A 79 -11.96 -1.33 -7.21
N ALA A 80 -10.70 -0.95 -7.49
CA ALA A 80 -10.28 -0.57 -8.82
C ALA A 80 -10.41 -1.74 -9.81
N LEU A 81 -10.03 -2.95 -9.37
CA LEU A 81 -10.10 -4.17 -10.17
C LEU A 81 -11.55 -4.55 -10.51
N LYS A 82 -12.46 -4.50 -9.53
CA LYS A 82 -13.90 -4.75 -9.74
C LYS A 82 -14.52 -3.79 -10.76
N GLN A 83 -14.10 -2.52 -10.73
CA GLN A 83 -14.62 -1.50 -11.65
C GLN A 83 -14.12 -1.69 -13.08
N SER A 84 -12.93 -2.25 -13.26
CA SER A 84 -12.28 -2.32 -14.57
C SER A 84 -12.36 -3.68 -15.25
N ALA A 85 -12.42 -4.76 -14.48
CA ALA A 85 -12.38 -6.14 -14.97
C ALA A 85 -13.22 -7.05 -14.05
N PRO A 86 -14.56 -6.97 -14.13
CA PRO A 86 -15.46 -7.70 -13.25
C PRO A 86 -15.35 -9.22 -13.39
N GLU A 87 -14.86 -9.72 -14.52
CA GLU A 87 -14.70 -11.15 -14.79
C GLU A 87 -13.46 -11.76 -14.12
N MET A 88 -12.54 -10.94 -13.61
CA MET A 88 -11.32 -11.47 -13.00
C MET A 88 -11.60 -12.10 -11.62
N PRO A 89 -11.06 -13.30 -11.35
CA PRO A 89 -11.26 -13.96 -10.07
C PRO A 89 -10.59 -13.16 -8.95
N ILE A 90 -11.42 -12.65 -8.03
CA ILE A 90 -10.96 -11.96 -6.83
C ILE A 90 -10.24 -12.96 -5.92
N SER A 91 -9.11 -12.54 -5.34
CA SER A 91 -8.38 -13.36 -4.37
C SER A 91 -9.25 -13.77 -3.18
N TRP A 92 -8.85 -14.82 -2.48
CA TRP A 92 -9.55 -15.27 -1.28
C TRP A 92 -9.61 -14.15 -0.22
N LEU A 93 -8.52 -13.38 -0.03
CA LEU A 93 -8.49 -12.27 0.92
C LEU A 93 -9.39 -11.13 0.48
N GLY A 94 -9.39 -10.78 -0.82
CA GLY A 94 -10.28 -9.77 -1.37
C GLY A 94 -11.75 -10.15 -1.17
N ARG A 95 -12.11 -11.42 -1.46
CA ARG A 95 -13.45 -11.96 -1.21
C ARG A 95 -13.83 -11.92 0.27
N ALA A 96 -12.92 -12.34 1.16
CA ALA A 96 -13.16 -12.33 2.60
C ALA A 96 -13.36 -10.90 3.12
N LEU A 97 -12.52 -9.95 2.70
CA LEU A 97 -12.69 -8.53 3.04
C LEU A 97 -14.02 -7.99 2.51
N ASP A 98 -14.45 -8.38 1.31
CA ASP A 98 -15.73 -7.95 0.74
C ASP A 98 -16.95 -8.48 1.46
N GLN A 99 -16.90 -9.76 1.86
CA GLN A 99 -18.01 -10.42 2.53
C GLN A 99 -18.14 -9.99 4.00
N TYR A 100 -17.01 -9.77 4.69
CA TYR A 100 -17.00 -9.52 6.13
C TYR A 100 -16.48 -8.12 6.44
N HIS A 101 -17.38 -7.15 6.60
CA HIS A 101 -17.01 -5.77 6.97
C HIS A 101 -16.24 -5.71 8.29
N VAL A 102 -16.63 -6.50 9.28
CA VAL A 102 -15.93 -6.60 10.58
C VAL A 102 -14.49 -7.06 10.40
N LEU A 103 -14.24 -8.03 9.51
CA LEU A 103 -12.90 -8.52 9.23
C LEU A 103 -11.98 -7.40 8.69
N ARG A 104 -12.53 -6.45 7.89
CA ARG A 104 -11.78 -5.27 7.45
C ARG A 104 -11.29 -4.48 8.65
N TYR A 105 -12.20 -4.09 9.54
CA TYR A 105 -11.89 -3.31 10.74
C TYR A 105 -10.89 -4.03 11.64
N VAL A 106 -11.10 -5.33 11.86
CA VAL A 106 -10.21 -6.16 12.67
C VAL A 106 -8.81 -6.20 12.07
N LEU A 107 -8.69 -6.43 10.76
CA LEU A 107 -7.39 -6.58 10.11
C LEU A 107 -6.53 -5.32 10.17
N TYR A 108 -7.09 -4.11 10.14
CA TYR A 108 -6.26 -2.91 10.27
C TYR A 108 -6.20 -2.37 11.72
N LEU A 109 -7.26 -2.45 12.52
CA LEU A 109 -7.26 -1.89 13.89
C LEU A 109 -6.49 -2.76 14.88
N VAL A 110 -6.59 -4.09 14.79
CA VAL A 110 -5.95 -4.98 15.77
C VAL A 110 -4.42 -4.92 15.67
N PRO A 111 -3.78 -5.05 14.49
CA PRO A 111 -2.34 -4.94 14.39
C PRO A 111 -1.83 -3.54 14.76
N LEU A 112 -2.59 -2.50 14.42
CA LEU A 112 -2.29 -1.12 14.80
C LEU A 112 -2.29 -0.93 16.33
N ALA A 113 -3.34 -1.42 17.00
CA ALA A 113 -3.49 -1.32 18.45
C ALA A 113 -2.44 -2.18 19.17
N LEU A 114 -2.19 -3.39 18.70
CA LEU A 114 -1.17 -4.28 19.25
C LEU A 114 0.23 -3.68 19.11
N ASP A 115 0.60 -3.19 17.92
CA ASP A 115 1.89 -2.54 17.69
C ASP A 115 2.07 -1.33 18.61
N THR A 116 1.07 -0.45 18.67
CA THR A 116 1.09 0.73 19.56
C THR A 116 1.18 0.33 21.03
N ALA A 117 0.40 -0.67 21.47
CA ALA A 117 0.44 -1.17 22.83
C ALA A 117 1.80 -1.78 23.17
N THR A 118 2.42 -2.52 22.24
CA THR A 118 3.77 -3.05 22.43
C THR A 118 4.82 -1.96 22.47
N SER A 119 4.74 -0.96 21.59
CA SER A 119 5.65 0.19 21.62
C SER A 119 5.57 0.94 22.95
N VAL A 120 4.35 1.14 23.47
CA VAL A 120 4.15 1.73 24.81
C VAL A 120 4.69 0.81 25.91
N ALA A 121 4.43 -0.49 25.85
CA ALA A 121 4.92 -1.45 26.84
C ALA A 121 6.45 -1.53 26.87
N TRP A 122 7.11 -1.41 25.71
CA TRP A 122 8.57 -1.33 25.60
C TRP A 122 9.15 -0.10 26.32
N VAL A 123 8.42 1.02 26.36
CA VAL A 123 8.81 2.23 27.10
C VAL A 123 8.71 2.03 28.62
N TYR A 124 7.58 1.49 29.10
CA TYR A 124 7.29 1.45 30.54
C TYR A 124 7.82 0.22 31.27
N ALA A 125 8.00 -0.91 30.58
CA ALA A 125 8.41 -2.18 31.20
C ALA A 125 9.54 -2.90 30.41
N PRO A 126 10.69 -2.25 30.17
CA PRO A 126 11.75 -2.78 29.31
C PRO A 126 12.44 -4.05 29.84
N HIS A 127 12.21 -4.42 31.11
CA HIS A 127 12.86 -5.57 31.77
C HIS A 127 11.88 -6.71 32.10
N ARG A 128 10.61 -6.57 31.73
CA ARG A 128 9.60 -7.61 31.92
C ARG A 128 8.94 -7.89 30.57
N PRO A 129 9.60 -8.66 29.68
CA PRO A 129 8.99 -9.06 28.43
C PRO A 129 7.80 -9.99 28.73
N GLY A 130 6.61 -9.40 28.86
CA GLY A 130 5.37 -10.15 28.93
C GLY A 130 5.14 -10.92 27.63
N LEU A 131 4.32 -11.98 27.71
CA LEU A 131 3.95 -12.81 26.55
C LEU A 131 3.58 -11.96 25.31
N LEU A 132 2.86 -10.87 25.53
CA LEU A 132 2.39 -9.96 24.49
C LEU A 132 3.52 -9.26 23.70
N LEU A 133 4.65 -8.94 24.35
CA LEU A 133 5.81 -8.32 23.72
C LEU A 133 6.54 -9.28 22.76
N ASN A 134 6.51 -10.58 23.06
CA ASN A 134 7.15 -11.62 22.23
C ASN A 134 6.24 -12.11 21.11
N LEU A 135 4.92 -12.19 21.35
CA LEU A 135 3.96 -12.69 20.36
C LEU A 135 3.62 -11.66 19.28
N THR A 136 3.62 -10.37 19.61
CA THR A 136 3.20 -9.33 18.66
C THR A 136 4.09 -9.25 17.41
N PRO A 137 5.44 -9.25 17.50
CA PRO A 137 6.29 -9.27 16.31
C PRO A 137 6.07 -10.50 15.44
N VAL A 138 5.86 -11.67 16.06
CA VAL A 138 5.58 -12.93 15.36
C VAL A 138 4.24 -12.85 14.62
N LEU A 139 3.21 -12.32 15.27
CA LEU A 139 1.90 -12.11 14.66
C LEU A 139 1.98 -11.15 13.48
N ILE A 140 2.66 -10.01 13.65
CA ILE A 140 2.85 -9.01 12.60
C ILE A 140 3.63 -9.61 11.41
N PHE A 141 4.67 -10.39 11.68
CA PHE A 141 5.43 -11.12 10.66
C PHE A 141 4.51 -12.01 9.80
N PHE A 142 3.68 -12.84 10.43
CA PHE A 142 2.75 -13.71 9.69
C PHE A 142 1.68 -12.93 8.94
N LEU A 143 1.14 -11.86 9.53
CA LEU A 143 0.17 -11.00 8.86
C LEU A 143 0.77 -10.34 7.62
N GLN A 144 1.97 -9.78 7.73
CA GLN A 144 2.68 -9.19 6.60
C GLN A 144 2.98 -10.22 5.52
N LEU A 145 3.37 -11.45 5.90
CA LEU A 145 3.61 -12.54 4.95
C LEU A 145 2.34 -12.91 4.18
N VAL A 146 1.22 -13.12 4.89
CA VAL A 146 -0.06 -13.46 4.27
C VAL A 146 -0.52 -12.37 3.30
N VAL A 147 -0.45 -11.10 3.71
CA VAL A 147 -0.87 -9.97 2.87
C VAL A 147 0.08 -9.78 1.69
N GLY A 148 1.40 -9.83 1.92
CA GLY A 148 2.43 -9.71 0.89
C GLY A 148 2.33 -10.80 -0.18
N SER A 149 2.20 -12.07 0.23
CA SER A 149 2.00 -13.19 -0.70
C SER A 149 0.70 -13.04 -1.49
N ASN A 150 -0.38 -12.60 -0.85
CA ASN A 150 -1.65 -12.38 -1.54
C ASN A 150 -1.58 -11.26 -2.58
N PHE A 151 -0.86 -10.17 -2.29
CA PHE A 151 -0.59 -9.12 -3.29
C PHE A 151 0.27 -9.62 -4.45
N LEU A 152 1.28 -10.44 -4.16
CA LEU A 152 2.13 -11.03 -5.20
C LEU A 152 1.31 -11.90 -6.15
N VAL A 153 0.52 -12.84 -5.61
CA VAL A 153 -0.32 -13.73 -6.41
C VAL A 153 -1.32 -12.95 -7.26
N GLN A 154 -1.97 -11.92 -6.68
CA GLN A 154 -2.91 -11.09 -7.43
C GLN A 154 -2.25 -10.27 -8.54
N SER A 155 -1.11 -9.65 -8.25
CA SER A 155 -0.39 -8.83 -9.24
C SER A 155 0.11 -9.68 -10.40
N VAL A 156 0.64 -10.87 -10.14
CA VAL A 156 1.06 -11.82 -11.18
C VAL A 156 -0.13 -12.28 -12.02
N ARG A 157 -1.23 -12.73 -11.39
CA ARG A 157 -2.44 -13.13 -12.12
C ARG A 157 -2.97 -12.00 -12.99
N PHE A 158 -2.99 -10.78 -12.47
CA PHE A 158 -3.40 -9.60 -13.21
C PHE A 158 -2.53 -9.38 -14.46
N GLN A 159 -1.21 -9.44 -14.31
CA GLN A 159 -0.28 -9.26 -15.43
C GLN A 159 -0.46 -10.34 -16.50
N THR A 160 -0.67 -11.59 -16.09
CA THR A 160 -0.93 -12.69 -17.02
C THR A 160 -2.24 -12.47 -17.76
N HIS A 161 -3.33 -12.11 -17.08
CA HIS A 161 -4.61 -11.82 -17.72
C HIS A 161 -4.54 -10.62 -18.67
N ALA A 162 -3.87 -9.54 -18.26
CA ALA A 162 -3.69 -8.36 -19.10
C ALA A 162 -2.95 -8.69 -20.41
N LYS A 163 -1.89 -9.50 -20.34
CA LYS A 163 -1.15 -9.98 -21.53
C LYS A 163 -2.03 -10.82 -22.46
N LEU A 164 -2.83 -11.73 -21.90
CA LEU A 164 -3.73 -12.56 -22.70
C LEU A 164 -4.79 -11.71 -23.42
N ILE A 165 -5.37 -10.73 -22.74
CA ILE A 165 -6.34 -9.80 -23.34
C ILE A 165 -5.68 -8.93 -24.42
N GLU A 166 -4.47 -8.43 -24.17
CA GLU A 166 -3.71 -7.65 -25.15
C GLU A 166 -3.39 -8.47 -26.42
N GLU A 167 -2.98 -9.73 -26.24
CA GLU A 167 -2.74 -10.66 -27.35
C GLU A 167 -4.01 -10.97 -28.14
N GLN A 168 -5.15 -11.14 -27.47
CA GLN A 168 -6.46 -11.35 -28.10
C GLN A 168 -6.93 -10.09 -28.84
N ALA A 169 -6.85 -8.91 -28.22
CA ALA A 169 -7.23 -7.64 -28.83
C ALA A 169 -6.37 -7.31 -30.06
N ARG A 170 -5.06 -7.62 -30.01
CA ARG A 170 -4.15 -7.48 -31.15
C ARG A 170 -4.55 -8.37 -32.32
N LYS A 171 -5.10 -9.56 -32.05
CA LYS A 171 -5.60 -10.49 -33.08
C LYS A 171 -6.95 -10.05 -33.67
N THR A 172 -7.80 -9.38 -32.89
CA THR A 172 -9.19 -9.10 -33.29
C THR A 172 -9.44 -7.69 -33.84
N ARG A 173 -8.45 -6.78 -33.87
CA ARG A 173 -8.53 -5.41 -34.46
C ARG A 173 -9.63 -4.48 -33.91
N SER A 174 -10.48 -4.95 -33.00
CA SER A 174 -11.58 -4.20 -32.39
C SER A 174 -11.24 -3.84 -30.94
N ALA A 175 -10.46 -2.79 -30.74
CA ALA A 175 -10.14 -2.27 -29.42
C ALA A 175 -11.27 -1.36 -28.91
N THR A 176 -12.25 -1.94 -28.23
CA THR A 176 -13.34 -1.20 -27.56
C THR A 176 -12.99 -0.83 -26.10
N SER A 177 -11.86 -1.30 -25.54
CA SER A 177 -11.33 -0.77 -24.28
C SER A 177 -10.56 0.52 -24.56
N GLY A 178 -10.98 1.62 -23.93
CA GLY A 178 -10.30 2.90 -24.09
C GLY A 178 -8.86 2.80 -23.57
N PRO A 179 -7.83 3.26 -24.32
CA PRO A 179 -6.41 3.10 -23.99
C PRO A 179 -6.01 3.73 -22.64
N SER A 180 -6.87 4.57 -22.07
CA SER A 180 -6.65 5.21 -20.78
C SER A 180 -6.91 4.29 -19.57
N MET A 181 -7.75 3.27 -19.69
CA MET A 181 -8.03 2.34 -18.58
C MET A 181 -6.91 1.30 -18.48
N ASP A 182 -6.49 0.75 -19.62
CA ASP A 182 -5.44 -0.27 -19.69
C ASP A 182 -4.10 0.26 -19.17
N MET A 183 -3.76 1.51 -19.49
CA MET A 183 -2.58 2.19 -18.97
C MET A 183 -2.64 2.42 -17.44
N PHE A 184 -3.82 2.71 -16.90
CA PHE A 184 -4.00 2.86 -15.46
C PHE A 184 -3.82 1.53 -14.74
N LEU A 185 -4.41 0.46 -15.27
CA LEU A 185 -4.31 -0.87 -14.69
C LEU A 185 -2.90 -1.45 -14.77
N SER A 186 -2.20 -1.26 -15.90
CA SER A 186 -0.80 -1.66 -16.07
C SER A 186 0.10 -0.97 -15.04
N ARG A 187 -0.08 0.36 -14.88
CA ARG A 187 0.63 1.14 -13.86
C ARG A 187 0.32 0.61 -12.46
N LEU A 188 -0.95 0.42 -12.15
CA LEU A 188 -1.39 0.00 -10.82
C LEU A 188 -0.86 -1.41 -10.49
N SER A 189 -0.89 -2.34 -11.46
CA SER A 189 -0.30 -3.68 -11.33
C SER A 189 1.21 -3.66 -11.07
N LYS A 190 1.95 -2.79 -11.79
CA LYS A 190 3.40 -2.63 -11.59
C LYS A 190 3.72 -2.18 -10.16
N TRP A 191 2.97 -1.22 -9.63
CA TRP A 191 3.19 -0.71 -8.27
C TRP A 191 2.72 -1.70 -7.20
N THR A 192 1.62 -2.43 -7.42
CA THR A 192 1.20 -3.51 -6.51
C THR A 192 2.23 -4.64 -6.45
N PHE A 193 2.85 -4.99 -7.59
CA PHE A 193 3.94 -5.97 -7.63
C PHE A 193 5.18 -5.46 -6.86
N CYS A 194 5.56 -4.20 -7.08
CA CYS A 194 6.67 -3.56 -6.37
C CYS A 194 6.41 -3.51 -4.86
N LEU A 195 5.18 -3.21 -4.44
CA LEU A 195 4.76 -3.23 -3.03
C LEU A 195 4.90 -4.64 -2.44
N ALA A 196 4.43 -5.68 -3.15
CA ALA A 196 4.55 -7.06 -2.69
C ALA A 196 6.03 -7.47 -2.51
N LEU A 197 6.90 -7.10 -3.46
CA LEU A 197 8.32 -7.37 -3.36
C LEU A 197 8.97 -6.64 -2.18
N ALA A 198 8.59 -5.37 -1.95
CA ALA A 198 9.07 -4.59 -0.82
C ALA A 198 8.69 -5.25 0.53
N LYS A 199 7.47 -5.81 0.63
CA LYS A 199 7.01 -6.54 1.82
C LYS A 199 7.77 -7.84 2.03
N LEU A 200 8.00 -8.61 0.96
CA LEU A 200 8.80 -9.83 1.06
C LEU A 200 10.24 -9.53 1.48
N LEU A 201 10.82 -8.44 0.96
CA LEU A 201 12.15 -8.00 1.36
C LEU A 201 12.20 -7.58 2.84
N HIS A 202 11.20 -6.82 3.31
CA HIS A 202 11.06 -6.47 4.73
C HIS A 202 11.00 -7.73 5.60
N ILE A 203 10.13 -8.69 5.25
CA ILE A 203 9.98 -9.96 5.97
C ILE A 203 11.29 -10.76 6.00
N ALA A 204 12.04 -10.78 4.90
CA ALA A 204 13.32 -11.49 4.82
C ALA A 204 14.41 -10.90 5.73
N VAL A 205 14.29 -9.62 6.09
CA VAL A 205 15.26 -8.89 6.92
C VAL A 205 14.94 -9.01 8.41
N LEU A 206 13.67 -9.20 8.78
CA LEU A 206 13.23 -9.33 10.18
C LEU A 206 13.99 -10.39 11.00
N PRO A 207 14.33 -11.59 10.48
CA PRO A 207 15.13 -12.57 11.21
C PRO A 207 16.49 -12.03 11.66
N ILE A 208 17.12 -11.15 10.88
CA ILE A 208 18.40 -10.51 11.25
C ILE A 208 18.23 -9.76 12.57
N GLY A 209 17.09 -9.08 12.75
CA GLY A 209 16.76 -8.35 13.96
C GLY A 209 16.60 -9.24 15.21
N ALA A 210 16.38 -10.54 15.04
CA ALA A 210 16.30 -11.51 16.13
C ALA A 210 17.67 -12.14 16.50
N THR A 211 18.73 -11.83 15.76
CA THR A 211 20.06 -12.41 15.97
C THR A 211 21.01 -11.49 16.73
N MET A 212 22.06 -12.06 17.32
CA MET A 212 23.14 -11.29 17.95
C MET A 212 23.88 -10.38 16.97
N PHE A 213 23.80 -10.65 15.66
CA PHE A 213 24.41 -9.83 14.61
C PHE A 213 23.86 -8.40 14.61
N LEU A 214 22.57 -8.19 14.96
CA LEU A 214 21.97 -6.86 15.06
C LEU A 214 22.73 -5.94 16.03
N PHE A 215 23.30 -6.50 17.10
CA PHE A 215 24.05 -5.73 18.10
C PHE A 215 25.49 -5.41 17.69
N THR A 216 25.89 -5.73 16.46
CA THR A 216 27.15 -5.25 15.88
C THR A 216 26.91 -3.96 15.11
N HIS A 217 27.92 -3.09 15.02
CA HIS A 217 27.81 -1.83 14.26
C HIS A 217 27.38 -2.08 12.80
N ILE A 218 27.97 -3.09 12.17
CA ILE A 218 27.66 -3.46 10.78
C ILE A 218 26.23 -4.01 10.68
N GLY A 219 25.83 -4.91 11.58
CA GLY A 219 24.50 -5.50 11.56
C GLY A 219 23.39 -4.49 11.84
N TRP A 220 23.61 -3.57 12.80
CA TRP A 220 22.69 -2.46 13.06
C TRP A 220 22.51 -1.58 11.81
N ALA A 221 23.61 -1.15 11.20
CA ALA A 221 23.56 -0.28 10.02
C ALA A 221 22.88 -0.97 8.84
N LEU A 222 23.19 -2.24 8.57
CA LEU A 222 22.57 -3.01 7.49
C LEU A 222 21.08 -3.22 7.74
N PHE A 223 20.70 -3.68 8.94
CA PHE A 223 19.31 -3.93 9.30
C PHE A 223 18.47 -2.67 9.11
N TRP A 224 18.86 -1.56 9.75
CA TRP A 224 18.11 -0.30 9.68
C TRP A 224 18.13 0.33 8.28
N SER A 225 19.21 0.19 7.52
CA SER A 225 19.25 0.69 6.14
C SER A 225 18.27 -0.05 5.23
N VAL A 226 18.26 -1.38 5.29
CA VAL A 226 17.33 -2.18 4.48
C VAL A 226 15.89 -1.98 4.95
N GLU A 227 15.68 -1.91 6.25
CA GLU A 227 14.37 -1.65 6.86
C GLU A 227 13.80 -0.28 6.44
N MET A 228 14.60 0.78 6.52
CA MET A 228 14.18 2.12 6.06
C MET A 228 13.99 2.18 4.55
N THR A 229 14.81 1.48 3.78
CA THR A 229 14.69 1.41 2.31
C THR A 229 13.40 0.69 1.90
N THR A 230 13.12 -0.46 2.53
CA THR A 230 11.87 -1.21 2.29
C THR A 230 10.66 -0.38 2.70
N ARG A 231 10.69 0.26 3.87
CA ARG A 231 9.62 1.17 4.32
C ARG A 231 9.39 2.30 3.32
N SER A 232 10.45 2.99 2.91
CA SER A 232 10.38 4.07 1.91
C SER A 232 9.82 3.60 0.57
N LEU A 233 10.21 2.40 0.12
CA LEU A 233 9.69 1.79 -1.10
C LEU A 233 8.19 1.47 -0.97
N THR A 234 7.73 1.00 0.20
CA THR A 234 6.29 0.76 0.44
C THR A 234 5.50 2.06 0.40
N SER A 235 5.98 3.12 1.06
CA SER A 235 5.35 4.45 1.03
C SER A 235 5.30 5.01 -0.40
N LEU A 236 6.38 4.86 -1.17
CA LEU A 236 6.43 5.26 -2.58
C LEU A 236 5.38 4.50 -3.40
N CYS A 237 5.25 3.19 -3.22
CA CYS A 237 4.24 2.40 -3.91
C CYS A 237 2.82 2.88 -3.54
N HIS A 238 2.55 3.14 -2.26
CA HIS A 238 1.27 3.70 -1.81
C HIS A 238 0.95 5.04 -2.50
N ILE A 239 1.92 5.96 -2.55
CA ILE A 239 1.78 7.25 -3.24
C ILE A 239 1.52 7.06 -4.73
N MET A 240 2.25 6.16 -5.38
CA MET A 240 2.16 5.95 -6.83
C MET A 240 0.85 5.25 -7.24
N MET A 241 0.31 4.39 -6.38
CA MET A 241 -1.05 3.83 -6.55
C MET A 241 -2.13 4.90 -6.35
N ALA A 242 -1.92 5.82 -5.39
CA ALA A 242 -2.82 6.92 -5.09
C ALA A 242 -2.80 8.06 -6.13
N LYS A 243 -1.74 8.17 -6.94
CA LYS A 243 -1.53 9.30 -7.86
C LYS A 243 -2.69 9.43 -8.88
N PRO A 244 -3.47 10.52 -8.85
CA PRO A 244 -4.52 10.75 -9.84
C PRO A 244 -3.90 10.91 -11.23
N LYS A 245 -4.69 10.61 -12.27
CA LYS A 245 -4.26 10.88 -13.66
C LYS A 245 -4.00 12.39 -13.81
N PRO A 246 -2.91 12.81 -14.48
CA PRO A 246 -2.83 14.18 -14.95
C PRO A 246 -4.00 14.39 -15.90
N PHE A 247 -4.83 15.40 -15.63
CA PHE A 247 -5.90 15.82 -16.53
C PHE A 247 -5.23 16.27 -17.83
N ARG A 248 -5.30 15.44 -18.88
CA ARG A 248 -5.06 15.93 -20.24
C ARG A 248 -6.38 16.60 -20.65
N PRO A 249 -6.44 17.94 -20.75
CA PRO A 249 -7.55 18.55 -21.46
C PRO A 249 -7.58 17.90 -22.84
N ALA A 250 -8.76 17.42 -23.24
CA ALA A 250 -8.96 17.02 -24.62
C ALA A 250 -8.65 18.26 -25.45
N ILE A 251 -7.50 18.26 -26.12
CA ILE A 251 -7.23 19.22 -27.17
C ILE A 251 -8.28 18.87 -28.21
N VAL A 252 -9.37 19.62 -28.23
CA VAL A 252 -10.33 19.59 -29.32
C VAL A 252 -9.53 20.03 -30.53
N THR A 253 -9.05 19.07 -31.29
CA THR A 253 -8.33 19.33 -32.53
C THR A 253 -9.27 20.13 -33.42
N THR A 254 -8.83 21.27 -33.93
CA THR A 254 -9.62 22.19 -34.76
C THR A 254 -10.28 21.49 -35.96
N LYS A 255 -9.76 20.31 -36.36
CA LYS A 255 -10.38 19.41 -37.33
C LYS A 255 -11.75 18.88 -36.91
N ASP A 256 -11.98 18.57 -35.63
CA ASP A 256 -13.27 18.08 -35.14
C ASP A 256 -14.33 19.18 -35.14
N VAL A 257 -13.92 20.43 -34.91
CA VAL A 257 -14.79 21.62 -35.03
C VAL A 257 -15.11 21.92 -36.49
N MET A 258 -14.15 21.76 -37.41
CA MET A 258 -14.38 21.95 -38.84
C MET A 258 -15.29 20.87 -39.44
N VAL A 259 -15.16 19.61 -39.01
CA VAL A 259 -16.05 18.51 -39.46
C VAL A 259 -17.46 18.67 -38.88
N GLN A 260 -17.61 19.15 -37.65
CA GLN A 260 -18.93 19.49 -37.10
C GLN A 260 -19.59 20.66 -37.83
N ASN A 261 -18.83 21.68 -38.23
CA ASN A 261 -19.36 22.82 -38.96
C ASN A 261 -19.66 22.49 -40.43
N ALA A 262 -18.93 21.58 -41.07
CA ALA A 262 -19.17 21.15 -42.45
C ALA A 262 -20.42 20.25 -42.59
N ASN A 263 -20.83 19.55 -41.52
CA ASN A 263 -22.06 18.75 -41.51
C ASN A 263 -23.29 19.54 -41.03
N ALA A 264 -23.13 20.82 -40.70
CA ALA A 264 -24.21 21.70 -40.25
C ALA A 264 -24.72 22.65 -41.35
N THR A 265 -24.16 22.55 -42.56
CA THR A 265 -24.59 23.23 -43.81
C THR A 265 -25.13 22.20 -44.78
#